data_AF-A0A1G2I7H8-F1
#
_entry.id   AF-A0A1G2I7H8-F1
#
_cell.length_a   1.000
_cell.length_b   1.000
_cell.length_c   1.000
_cell.angle_alpha   90.00
_cell.angle_beta   90.00
_cell.angle_gamma   90.00
#
_symmetry.space_group_name_H-M   'P 1'
#
loop_
_entity.id
_entity.type
_entity.pdbx_description
1 polymer ?
#
loop_
_entity_poly.entity_id
_entity_poly.type
_entity_poly.pdbx_seq_one_letter_code
_entity_poly.pdbx_strand_id
1 'polypeptide(L)'
;MLFGAAIGALVQNALLAIILAFLGHYFLDVFPHIEYKIENIKNKIWKNSLPDFLKVFLDFCLGILIISLFSKNNLVIYICAFVAMVPDGLTLVSYAFPNKISKAHDYMHTQKIHYLTKQKKFPIFWRITTQAIAIIISIALLKY
;
A
#
# COMPACT_ATOMS: atom_id res chain seq x y z
N MET A 1 1.17 3.52 0.99
CA MET A 1 0.82 4.92 1.35
C MET A 1 2.04 5.83 1.56
N LEU A 2 2.90 5.60 2.56
CA LEU A 2 4.02 6.52 2.89
C LEU A 2 4.96 6.82 1.71
N PHE A 3 5.30 5.81 0.92
CA PHE A 3 6.17 5.99 -0.25
C PHE A 3 5.52 6.84 -1.34
N GLY A 4 4.21 6.68 -1.57
CA GLY A 4 3.45 7.55 -2.46
C GLY A 4 3.44 9.00 -1.97
N ALA A 5 3.31 9.21 -0.66
CA ALA A 5 3.41 10.52 -0.05
C ALA A 5 4.81 11.14 -0.26
N ALA A 6 5.87 10.35 -0.08
CA ALA A 6 7.25 10.78 -0.35
C ALA A 6 7.47 11.20 -1.82
N ILE A 7 6.91 10.46 -2.78
CA ILE A 7 6.92 10.85 -4.20
C ILE A 7 6.21 12.21 -4.39
N GLY A 8 5.06 12.40 -3.75
CA GLY A 8 4.32 13.66 -3.79
C GLY A 8 5.06 14.86 -3.17
N ALA A 9 5.99 14.62 -2.24
CA ALA A 9 6.85 15.65 -1.66
C ALA A 9 8.00 16.03 -2.61
N LEU A 10 8.60 15.04 -3.29
CA LEU A 10 9.77 15.24 -4.15
C LEU A 10 9.45 15.77 -5.56
N VAL A 11 8.32 15.36 -6.13
CA VAL A 11 7.99 15.63 -7.53
C VAL A 11 7.12 16.88 -7.63
N GLN A 12 7.68 17.95 -8.20
CA GLN A 12 6.98 19.24 -8.32
C GLN A 12 5.76 19.18 -9.25
N ASN A 13 5.82 18.36 -10.31
CA ASN A 13 4.69 18.19 -11.22
C ASN A 13 3.66 17.22 -10.62
N ALA A 14 2.49 17.75 -10.23
CA ALA A 14 1.46 16.97 -9.54
C ALA A 14 0.96 15.75 -10.35
N LEU A 15 0.78 15.88 -11.67
CA LEU A 15 0.30 14.78 -12.49
C LEU A 15 1.33 13.64 -12.56
N LEU A 16 2.61 13.99 -12.77
CA LEU A 16 3.69 13.02 -12.75
C LEU A 16 3.84 12.37 -11.37
N ALA A 17 3.72 13.15 -10.29
CA ALA A 17 3.76 12.64 -8.91
C ALA A 17 2.68 11.59 -8.66
N ILE A 18 1.44 11.85 -9.11
CA ILE A 18 0.31 10.93 -8.97
C ILE A 18 0.56 9.61 -9.73
N ILE A 19 1.03 9.70 -10.98
CA ILE A 19 1.34 8.51 -11.80
C ILE A 19 2.46 7.70 -11.14
N LEU A 20 3.53 8.36 -10.68
CA LEU A 20 4.65 7.71 -10.00
C LEU A 20 4.23 7.12 -8.66
N ALA A 21 3.32 7.76 -7.92
CA ALA A 21 2.81 7.22 -6.65
C ALA A 21 2.01 5.93 -6.87
N PHE A 22 1.19 5.87 -7.91
CA PHE A 22 0.48 4.66 -8.30
C PHE A 22 1.44 3.52 -8.67
N LEU A 23 2.42 3.81 -9.54
CA LEU A 23 3.43 2.83 -9.95
C LEU A 23 4.36 2.42 -8.80
N GLY A 24 4.61 3.35 -7.87
CA GLY A 24 5.45 3.14 -6.70
C GLY A 24 4.92 2.06 -5.76
N HIS A 25 3.60 1.85 -5.71
CA HIS A 25 2.99 0.73 -4.99
C HIS A 25 3.49 -0.62 -5.54
N TYR A 26 3.31 -0.84 -6.85
CA TYR A 26 3.76 -2.07 -7.50
C TYR A 26 5.27 -2.26 -7.42
N PHE A 27 6.05 -1.18 -7.45
CA PHE A 27 7.50 -1.23 -7.25
C PHE A 27 7.86 -1.76 -5.85
N LEU A 28 7.18 -1.30 -4.81
CA LEU A 28 7.40 -1.78 -3.44
C LEU A 28 6.93 -3.22 -3.25
N ASP A 29 5.85 -3.63 -3.92
CA ASP A 29 5.32 -5.00 -3.81
C ASP A 29 6.29 -6.08 -4.33
N VAL A 30 7.26 -5.70 -5.17
CA VAL A 30 8.34 -6.59 -5.63
C VAL A 30 9.26 -7.00 -4.48
N PHE A 31 9.40 -6.17 -3.45
CA PHE A 31 10.28 -6.45 -2.32
C PHE A 31 9.58 -7.31 -1.25
N PRO A 32 10.32 -8.18 -0.53
CA PRO A 32 9.79 -8.97 0.58
C PRO A 32 9.05 -8.12 1.62
N HIS A 33 7.77 -8.30 1.87
CA HIS A 33 7.09 -7.52 2.92
C HIS A 33 6.05 -8.36 3.66
N ILE A 34 5.55 -7.82 4.78
CA ILE A 34 4.52 -8.47 5.59
C ILE A 34 3.14 -8.00 5.12
N GLU A 35 2.30 -8.95 4.72
CA GLU A 35 0.90 -8.70 4.41
C GLU A 35 0.03 -9.04 5.62
N TYR A 36 -1.03 -8.26 5.84
CA TYR A 36 -2.04 -8.58 6.84
C TYR A 36 -2.78 -9.88 6.48
N LYS A 37 -3.06 -10.69 7.49
CA LYS A 37 -4.04 -11.77 7.35
C LYS A 37 -5.44 -11.18 7.43
N ILE A 38 -6.10 -11.09 6.27
CA ILE A 38 -7.49 -10.60 6.09
C ILE A 38 -8.43 -11.72 5.63
N GLU A 39 -8.30 -12.90 6.26
CA GLU A 39 -8.99 -14.13 5.84
C GLU A 39 -10.52 -14.02 5.92
N ASN A 40 -11.06 -13.30 6.91
CA ASN A 40 -12.51 -13.15 7.02
C ASN A 40 -13.07 -12.32 5.87
N ILE A 41 -12.38 -11.23 5.49
CA ILE A 41 -12.77 -10.41 4.34
C ILE A 41 -12.67 -11.23 3.05
N LYS A 42 -11.53 -11.91 2.85
CA LYS A 42 -11.28 -12.74 1.66
C LYS A 42 -12.31 -13.85 1.48
N ASN A 43 -12.72 -14.48 2.59
CA ASN A 43 -13.71 -15.56 2.60
C ASN A 43 -15.16 -15.05 2.76
N LYS A 44 -15.39 -13.73 2.74
CA LYS A 44 -16.71 -13.09 2.88
C LYS A 44 -17.45 -13.45 4.19
N ILE A 45 -16.69 -13.73 5.26
CA ILE A 45 -17.21 -13.98 6.61
C ILE A 45 -17.39 -12.64 7.33
N TRP A 46 -18.38 -11.85 6.87
CA TRP A 46 -18.59 -10.46 7.31
C TRP A 46 -18.83 -10.30 8.81
N LYS A 47 -19.46 -11.29 9.45
CA LYS A 47 -19.72 -11.28 10.90
C LYS A 47 -18.42 -11.18 11.72
N ASN A 48 -17.32 -11.72 11.20
CA ASN A 48 -16.03 -11.78 11.87
C ASN A 48 -14.97 -10.89 11.20
N SER A 49 -15.36 -10.02 10.25
CA SER A 49 -14.39 -9.21 9.50
C SER A 49 -13.98 -7.92 10.20
N LEU A 50 -14.64 -7.53 11.29
CA LEU A 50 -14.33 -6.29 12.02
C LEU A 50 -12.84 -6.20 12.44
N PRO A 51 -12.20 -7.25 13.01
CA PRO A 51 -10.78 -7.19 13.34
C PRO A 51 -9.89 -6.99 12.11
N ASP A 52 -10.27 -7.52 10.94
CA ASP A 52 -9.50 -7.37 9.71
C ASP A 52 -9.61 -5.94 9.18
N PHE A 53 -10.80 -5.34 9.23
CA PHE A 53 -10.99 -3.92 8.91
C PHE A 53 -10.24 -3.00 9.87
N LEU A 54 -10.26 -3.29 11.17
CA LEU A 54 -9.56 -2.48 12.17
C LEU A 54 -8.04 -2.46 11.94
N LYS A 55 -7.41 -3.59 11.58
CA LYS A 55 -5.98 -3.62 11.26
C LYS A 55 -5.64 -2.67 10.11
N VAL A 56 -6.39 -2.75 9.01
CA VAL A 56 -6.18 -1.91 7.81
C VAL A 56 -6.45 -0.44 8.13
N PHE A 57 -7.52 -0.16 8.87
CA PHE A 57 -7.90 1.20 9.25
C PHE A 57 -6.88 1.84 10.20
N LEU A 58 -6.33 1.10 11.16
CA LEU A 58 -5.30 1.60 12.06
C LEU A 58 -3.99 1.90 11.32
N ASP A 59 -3.58 1.05 10.38
CA ASP A 59 -2.39 1.32 9.56
C ASP A 59 -2.57 2.56 8.67
N PHE A 60 -3.76 2.71 8.08
CA PHE A 60 -4.13 3.92 7.35
C PHE A 60 -4.08 5.17 8.23
N CYS A 61 -4.69 5.14 9.42
CA CYS A 61 -4.64 6.26 10.35
C CYS A 61 -3.21 6.60 10.77
N LEU A 62 -2.41 5.58 11.07
CA LEU A 62 -1.02 5.74 11.47
C LEU A 62 -0.19 6.38 10.36
N GLY A 63 -0.36 5.94 9.12
CA GLY A 63 0.39 6.54 8.02
C GLY A 63 -0.07 7.97 7.69
N ILE A 64 -1.36 8.32 7.83
CA ILE A 64 -1.82 9.72 7.73
C ILE A 64 -1.19 10.56 8.84
N LEU A 65 -1.15 10.05 10.06
CA LEU A 65 -0.53 10.72 11.20
C LEU A 65 0.96 10.99 10.91
N ILE A 66 1.70 9.98 10.44
CA ILE A 66 3.11 10.12 10.06
C ILE A 66 3.27 11.18 8.95
N ILE A 67 2.48 11.14 7.89
CA ILE A 67 2.54 12.14 6.81
C ILE A 67 2.30 13.55 7.37
N SER A 68 1.32 13.71 8.25
CA SER A 68 0.96 15.01 8.81
C SER A 68 2.01 15.56 9.78
N LEU A 69 2.75 14.69 10.46
CA LEU A 69 3.83 15.08 11.37
C LEU A 69 5.14 15.40 10.66
N PHE A 70 5.43 14.75 9.53
CA PHE A 70 6.75 14.80 8.88
C PHE A 70 6.78 15.50 7.53
N SER A 71 5.63 15.96 7.00
CA SER A 71 5.55 16.67 5.73
C SER A 71 5.13 18.14 5.90
N LYS A 72 5.25 18.93 4.81
CA LYS A 72 4.77 20.32 4.74
C LYS A 72 3.24 20.44 4.64
N ASN A 73 2.49 19.34 4.83
CA ASN A 73 1.03 19.29 4.76
C ASN A 73 0.43 19.83 3.45
N ASN A 74 1.08 19.53 2.32
CA ASN A 74 0.57 19.85 0.99
C ASN A 74 -0.47 18.82 0.52
N LEU A 75 -1.59 19.28 -0.03
CA LEU A 75 -2.66 18.43 -0.57
C LEU A 75 -2.15 17.37 -1.56
N VAL A 76 -1.17 17.70 -2.41
CA VAL A 76 -0.61 16.78 -3.41
C VAL A 76 0.01 15.55 -2.74
N ILE A 77 0.63 15.72 -1.57
CA ILE A 77 1.24 14.62 -0.79
C ILE A 77 0.15 13.62 -0.37
N TYR A 78 -0.98 14.11 0.14
CA TYR A 78 -2.11 13.26 0.55
C TYR A 78 -2.80 12.59 -0.63
N ILE A 79 -2.93 13.28 -1.77
CA ILE A 79 -3.46 12.67 -3.00
C ILE A 79 -2.55 11.52 -3.44
N CYS A 80 -1.23 11.74 -3.49
CA CYS A 80 -0.29 10.69 -3.87
C CYS A 80 -0.29 9.52 -2.86
N ALA A 81 -0.41 9.82 -1.57
CA ALA A 81 -0.54 8.82 -0.51
C ALA A 81 -1.77 7.92 -0.74
N PHE A 82 -2.92 8.53 -1.03
CA PHE A 82 -4.18 7.85 -1.31
C PHE A 82 -4.12 7.04 -2.61
N VAL A 83 -3.60 7.64 -3.69
CA VAL A 83 -3.47 6.97 -5.00
C VAL A 83 -2.57 5.75 -4.91
N ALA A 84 -1.49 5.82 -4.13
CA ALA A 84 -0.63 4.66 -3.89
C ALA A 84 -1.35 3.51 -3.17
N MET A 85 -2.49 3.73 -2.51
CA MET A 85 -3.28 2.65 -1.88
C MET A 85 -4.32 2.04 -2.80
N VAL A 86 -4.59 2.65 -3.95
CA VAL A 86 -5.65 2.21 -4.88
C VAL A 86 -5.48 0.74 -5.30
N PRO A 87 -4.28 0.21 -5.61
CA PRO A 87 -4.13 -1.21 -5.96
C PRO A 87 -4.68 -2.15 -4.88
N ASP A 88 -4.30 -1.97 -3.62
CA ASP A 88 -4.82 -2.79 -2.51
C ASP A 88 -6.33 -2.59 -2.31
N GLY A 89 -6.82 -1.36 -2.46
CA GLY A 89 -8.24 -1.05 -2.41
C GLY A 89 -9.05 -1.79 -3.47
N LEU A 90 -8.54 -1.84 -4.71
CA LEU A 90 -9.15 -2.61 -5.80
C LEU A 90 -9.15 -4.12 -5.52
N THR A 91 -8.12 -4.63 -4.85
CA THR A 91 -8.07 -6.03 -4.38
C THR A 91 -9.16 -6.29 -3.33
N LEU A 92 -9.37 -5.40 -2.35
CA LEU A 92 -10.49 -5.51 -1.40
C LEU A 92 -11.86 -5.45 -2.10
N VAL A 93 -12.02 -4.55 -3.07
CA VAL A 93 -13.24 -4.46 -3.89
C VAL A 93 -13.46 -5.75 -4.68
N SER A 94 -12.40 -6.40 -5.18
CA SER A 94 -12.52 -7.69 -5.87
C SER A 94 -13.08 -8.80 -4.98
N TYR A 95 -12.74 -8.79 -3.68
CA TYR A 95 -13.27 -9.73 -2.71
C TYR A 95 -14.73 -9.44 -2.38
N ALA A 96 -15.10 -8.17 -2.16
CA ALA A 96 -16.46 -7.78 -1.82
C ALA A 96 -17.44 -7.87 -3.01
N PHE A 97 -17.04 -7.30 -4.15
CA PHE A 97 -17.86 -7.14 -5.37
C PHE A 97 -17.10 -7.68 -6.61
N PRO A 98 -16.96 -9.01 -6.71
CA PRO A 98 -16.18 -9.62 -7.78
C PRO A 98 -16.82 -9.40 -9.16
N ASN A 99 -16.05 -8.80 -10.09
CA ASN A 99 -16.41 -8.68 -11.49
C ASN A 99 -15.19 -9.04 -12.38
N LYS A 100 -15.35 -9.09 -13.70
CA LYS A 100 -14.26 -9.48 -14.62
C LYS A 100 -13.02 -8.59 -14.48
N ILE A 101 -13.22 -7.28 -14.34
CA ILE A 101 -12.14 -6.29 -14.26
C ILE A 101 -11.43 -6.38 -12.92
N SER A 102 -12.17 -6.43 -11.80
CA SER A 102 -11.59 -6.51 -10.46
C SER A 102 -10.85 -7.83 -10.22
N LYS A 103 -11.34 -8.94 -10.78
CA LYS A 103 -10.61 -10.22 -10.75
C LYS A 103 -9.36 -10.20 -11.62
N ALA A 104 -9.39 -9.54 -12.78
CA ALA A 104 -8.20 -9.40 -13.63
C ALA A 104 -7.12 -8.55 -12.94
N HIS A 105 -7.52 -7.46 -12.29
CA HIS A 105 -6.64 -6.67 -11.43
C HIS A 105 -6.06 -7.51 -10.29
N ASP A 106 -6.90 -8.17 -9.49
CA ASP A 106 -6.46 -9.02 -8.37
C ASP A 106 -5.47 -10.09 -8.84
N TYR A 107 -5.74 -10.76 -9.97
CA TYR A 107 -4.81 -11.72 -10.54
C TYR A 107 -3.44 -11.10 -10.87
N MET A 108 -3.42 -9.93 -11.54
CA MET A 108 -2.15 -9.25 -11.85
C MET A 108 -1.43 -8.80 -10.58
N HIS A 109 -2.13 -8.15 -9.67
CA HIS A 109 -1.57 -7.61 -8.44
C HIS A 109 -1.09 -8.73 -7.52
N THR A 110 -1.97 -9.64 -7.11
CA THR A 110 -1.65 -10.65 -6.08
C THR A 110 -0.96 -11.90 -6.62
N GLN A 111 -1.22 -12.31 -7.86
CA GLN A 111 -0.69 -13.56 -8.46
C GLN A 111 0.46 -13.36 -9.44
N LYS A 112 0.80 -12.13 -9.84
CA LYS A 112 2.02 -11.86 -10.63
C LYS A 112 3.03 -11.03 -9.86
N ILE A 113 2.59 -9.93 -9.24
CA ILE A 113 3.49 -8.99 -8.58
C ILE A 113 3.87 -9.52 -7.18
N HIS A 114 2.89 -9.71 -6.30
CA HIS A 114 3.12 -10.32 -4.98
C HIS A 114 3.56 -11.79 -5.05
N TYR A 115 3.43 -12.45 -6.21
CA TYR A 115 3.76 -13.87 -6.38
C TYR A 115 5.24 -14.17 -6.19
N LEU A 116 6.13 -13.29 -6.67
CA LEU A 116 7.58 -13.44 -6.45
C LEU A 116 7.91 -13.47 -4.96
N THR A 117 7.19 -12.65 -4.20
CA THR A 117 7.29 -12.48 -2.76
C THR A 117 6.69 -13.67 -2.00
N LYS A 118 5.54 -14.18 -2.46
CA LYS A 118 4.80 -15.31 -1.86
C LYS A 118 5.45 -16.66 -2.11
N GLN A 119 6.08 -16.88 -3.26
CA GLN A 119 6.72 -18.16 -3.57
C GLN A 119 8.08 -18.35 -2.91
N LYS A 120 8.89 -17.29 -2.85
CA LYS A 120 10.31 -17.39 -2.44
C LYS A 120 10.54 -17.63 -0.94
N LYS A 121 9.49 -17.84 -0.14
CA LYS A 121 9.54 -18.08 1.33
C LYS A 121 10.65 -17.26 2.01
N PHE A 122 10.68 -15.95 1.73
CA PHE A 122 11.70 -15.08 2.29
C PHE A 122 11.67 -15.15 3.83
N PRO A 123 12.84 -15.29 4.50
CA PRO A 123 12.92 -15.22 5.95
C PRO A 123 12.25 -13.97 6.50
N ILE A 124 11.62 -14.08 7.68
CA ILE A 124 10.92 -12.95 8.31
C ILE A 124 11.83 -11.74 8.49
N PHE A 125 13.13 -11.98 8.74
CA PHE A 125 14.16 -10.95 8.80
C PHE A 125 14.14 -10.03 7.57
N TRP A 126 14.25 -10.59 6.36
CA TRP A 126 14.28 -9.81 5.12
C TRP A 126 12.99 -9.02 4.86
N ARG A 127 11.85 -9.57 5.27
CA ARG A 127 10.53 -8.92 5.14
C ARG A 127 10.42 -7.70 6.04
N ILE A 128 10.89 -7.83 7.29
CA ILE A 128 10.92 -6.71 8.25
C ILE A 128 11.94 -5.67 7.80
N THR A 129 13.15 -6.09 7.41
CA THR A 129 14.24 -5.18 7.06
C THR A 129 13.86 -4.28 5.88
N THR A 130 13.35 -4.84 4.79
CA THR A 130 12.99 -4.06 3.59
C THR A 130 11.80 -3.13 3.84
N GLN A 131 10.79 -3.58 4.60
CA GLN A 131 9.67 -2.74 5.01
C GLN A 131 10.12 -1.58 5.91
N ALA A 132 11.01 -1.84 6.89
CA ALA A 132 11.58 -0.81 7.75
C ALA A 132 12.40 0.21 6.94
N ILE A 133 13.23 -0.27 6.00
CA ILE A 133 14.00 0.60 5.10
C ILE A 133 13.06 1.49 4.26
N ALA A 134 12.01 0.91 3.67
CA ALA A 134 11.04 1.67 2.88
C ALA A 134 10.34 2.76 3.71
N ILE A 135 9.98 2.46 4.97
CA ILE A 135 9.41 3.44 5.91
C ILE A 135 10.41 4.55 6.22
N ILE A 136 11.64 4.20 6.61
CA ILE A 136 12.70 5.17 6.97
C ILE A 136 13.00 6.11 5.80
N ILE A 137 13.20 5.55 4.59
CA ILE A 137 13.44 6.32 3.38
C ILE A 137 12.25 7.24 3.10
N SER A 138 11.01 6.73 3.17
CA SER A 138 9.82 7.55 2.93
C SER A 138 9.74 8.73 3.90
N ILE A 139 9.98 8.52 5.19
CA ILE A 139 9.96 9.58 6.21
C ILE A 139 11.09 10.59 5.98
N ALA A 140 12.28 10.14 5.61
CA ALA A 140 13.40 11.03 5.30
C ALA A 140 13.09 11.94 4.11
N LEU A 141 12.44 11.39 3.07
CA LEU A 141 12.09 12.11 1.85
C LEU A 141 10.89 13.06 2.05
N LEU A 142 9.97 12.78 2.96
CA LEU A 142 8.81 13.65 3.26
C LEU A 142 9.18 15.05 3.78
N LYS A 143 10.40 15.22 4.30
CA LYS A 143 10.88 16.50 4.83
C LYS A 143 11.29 17.51 3.75
N TYR A 144 11.55 17.02 2.54
CA TYR A 144 11.95 17.86 1.40
C TYR A 144 10.72 18.47 0.75
#